data_AF-A0A8T4UW82-F1
#
_entry.id   AF-A0A8T4UW82-F1
#
_cell.length_a   1.000
_cell.length_b   1.000
_cell.length_c   1.000
_cell.angle_alpha   90.00
_cell.angle_beta   90.00
_cell.angle_gamma   90.00
#
_symmetry.space_group_name_H-M   'P 1'
#
loop_
_entity.id
_entity.type
_entity.pdbx_description
1 polymer ?
#
loop_
_entity_poly.entity_id
_entity_poly.type
_entity_poly.pdbx_seq_one_letter_code
_entity_poly.pdbx_strand_id
1 'polypeptide(L)'
;MKSSALKRIVTTRRNLSHDERKDFAYLIGVYLRNSSRSRNDLRSLERVVREPEIIERISTAATNLGSHQPKISPCGIKIYDTNLVRVLHLGCYRYFDYFVSEDSERVDFGQGFVDISSAKVLPEGATMSYKFMCTNEVDRKIFLNILLELGIYARLQHSFVVVGGVSNLARFSALNLDAHRPDNRERIQAYLHKHSSPPPNLEDYYNIRRRVKHLVEIKSEINFETIAQELEIGRSTLWQWVKDIVDPKKCSLGQKPRGVCSYERLCDYLGVPNVLAAERAVA
;
A
#
# COMPACT_ATOMS: atom_id res chain seq x y z
N MET A 1 -26.63 18.27 -22.28
CA MET A 1 -25.63 19.02 -21.49
C MET A 1 -24.55 18.12 -20.86
N LYS A 2 -23.97 17.12 -21.56
CA LYS A 2 -23.22 16.02 -20.92
C LYS A 2 -21.72 15.91 -21.28
N SER A 3 -21.09 16.97 -21.80
CA SER A 3 -19.70 16.94 -22.30
C SER A 3 -18.67 17.70 -21.43
N SER A 4 -19.08 18.39 -20.36
CA SER A 4 -18.21 19.34 -19.66
C SER A 4 -17.29 18.70 -18.61
N ALA A 5 -17.75 17.69 -17.86
CA ALA A 5 -16.97 17.05 -16.78
C ALA A 5 -15.75 16.28 -17.32
N LEU A 6 -15.91 15.50 -18.39
CA LEU A 6 -14.80 14.79 -19.04
C LEU A 6 -13.81 15.73 -19.72
N LYS A 7 -14.29 16.79 -20.38
CA LYS A 7 -13.39 17.85 -20.85
C LYS A 7 -12.61 18.47 -19.69
N ARG A 8 -13.22 18.71 -18.53
CA ARG A 8 -12.57 19.22 -17.30
C ARG A 8 -11.51 18.28 -16.74
N ILE A 9 -11.78 16.97 -16.69
CA ILE A 9 -10.82 15.94 -16.23
C ILE A 9 -9.62 15.89 -17.18
N VAL A 10 -9.86 15.94 -18.49
CA VAL A 10 -8.81 15.97 -19.52
C VAL A 10 -8.02 17.29 -19.47
N THR A 11 -8.64 18.42 -19.15
CA THR A 11 -7.98 19.74 -19.20
C THR A 11 -7.21 20.13 -17.95
N THR A 12 -7.56 19.70 -16.72
CA THR A 12 -6.69 19.84 -15.52
C THR A 12 -7.32 19.24 -14.25
N ARG A 13 -6.54 18.52 -13.42
CA ARG A 13 -6.92 18.08 -12.04
C ARG A 13 -7.45 19.22 -11.16
N ARG A 14 -6.95 20.44 -11.35
CA ARG A 14 -7.36 21.66 -10.62
C ARG A 14 -8.85 21.96 -10.71
N ASN A 15 -9.53 21.44 -11.74
CA ASN A 15 -10.96 21.66 -11.94
C ASN A 15 -11.83 20.61 -11.27
N LEU A 16 -11.26 19.59 -10.62
CA LEU A 16 -12.01 18.56 -9.91
C LEU A 16 -12.22 18.95 -8.46
N SER A 17 -13.43 18.72 -7.95
CA SER A 17 -13.69 18.77 -6.51
C SER A 17 -12.86 17.73 -5.77
N HIS A 18 -12.73 17.87 -4.45
CA HIS A 18 -12.04 16.88 -3.64
C HIS A 18 -12.64 15.47 -3.82
N ASP A 19 -13.96 15.35 -3.85
CA ASP A 19 -14.63 14.05 -4.00
C ASP A 19 -14.47 13.48 -5.42
N GLU A 20 -14.50 14.33 -6.45
CA GLU A 20 -14.19 13.92 -7.83
C GLU A 20 -12.74 13.40 -7.94
N ARG A 21 -11.79 14.01 -7.23
CA ARG A 21 -10.39 13.52 -7.20
C ARG A 21 -10.26 12.15 -6.54
N LYS A 22 -10.97 11.93 -5.43
CA LYS A 22 -11.03 10.62 -4.75
C LYS A 22 -11.68 9.55 -5.62
N ASP A 23 -12.81 9.86 -6.25
CA ASP A 23 -13.49 8.97 -7.20
C ASP A 23 -12.59 8.63 -8.40
N PHE A 24 -11.82 9.61 -8.90
CA PHE A 24 -10.85 9.38 -9.95
C PHE A 24 -9.71 8.45 -9.49
N ALA A 25 -9.11 8.71 -8.32
CA ALA A 25 -8.05 7.87 -7.76
C ALA A 25 -8.53 6.43 -7.52
N TYR A 26 -9.75 6.26 -6.98
CA TYR A 26 -10.42 4.96 -6.85
C TYR A 26 -10.52 4.23 -8.19
N LEU A 27 -11.02 4.90 -9.23
CA LEU A 27 -11.11 4.29 -10.56
C LEU A 27 -9.75 4.01 -11.21
N ILE A 28 -8.68 4.75 -10.88
CA ILE A 28 -7.31 4.38 -11.29
C ILE A 28 -6.93 3.05 -10.65
N GLY A 29 -7.21 2.83 -9.37
CA GLY A 29 -6.97 1.55 -8.69
C GLY A 29 -7.71 0.39 -9.36
N VAL A 30 -8.99 0.60 -9.67
CA VAL A 30 -9.84 -0.35 -10.41
C VAL A 30 -9.28 -0.61 -11.81
N TYR A 31 -8.83 0.44 -12.52
CA TYR A 31 -8.28 0.36 -13.87
C TYR A 31 -6.93 -0.35 -13.90
N LEU A 32 -6.03 -0.05 -12.96
CA LEU A 32 -4.68 -0.62 -12.89
C LEU A 32 -4.75 -2.14 -12.80
N ARG A 33 -5.61 -2.66 -11.94
CA ARG A 33 -5.74 -4.11 -11.74
C ARG A 33 -6.60 -4.71 -12.87
N ASN A 34 -5.98 -4.86 -14.03
CA ASN A 34 -6.56 -5.51 -15.20
C ASN A 34 -6.16 -6.99 -15.23
N SER A 35 -7.12 -7.90 -15.19
CA SER A 35 -6.89 -9.36 -15.31
C SER A 35 -7.03 -9.88 -16.75
N SER A 36 -7.39 -9.03 -17.72
CA SER A 36 -7.75 -9.45 -19.08
C SER A 36 -6.70 -9.12 -20.15
N ARG A 37 -6.75 -9.87 -21.27
CA ARG A 37 -5.96 -9.66 -22.51
C ARG A 37 -6.22 -8.31 -23.21
N SER A 38 -7.08 -7.44 -22.67
CA SER A 38 -7.52 -6.18 -23.29
C SER A 38 -6.90 -4.93 -22.65
N ARG A 39 -5.64 -5.00 -22.17
CA ARG A 39 -4.96 -3.83 -21.58
C ARG A 39 -4.90 -2.61 -22.53
N ASN A 40 -5.05 -2.87 -23.83
CA ASN A 40 -5.10 -1.86 -24.90
C ASN A 40 -6.52 -1.51 -25.36
N ASP A 41 -7.57 -2.10 -24.79
CA ASP A 41 -8.94 -1.66 -25.07
C ASP A 41 -9.22 -0.36 -24.30
N LEU A 42 -8.82 0.75 -24.91
CA LEU A 42 -9.08 2.08 -24.39
C LEU A 42 -10.53 2.54 -24.59
N ARG A 43 -11.41 1.68 -25.13
CA ARG A 43 -12.82 2.04 -25.39
C ARG A 43 -13.71 1.77 -24.20
N SER A 44 -13.36 0.80 -23.35
CA SER A 44 -14.17 0.41 -22.21
C SER A 44 -13.35 -0.13 -21.03
N LEU A 45 -13.88 0.05 -19.82
CA LEU A 45 -13.36 -0.57 -18.60
C LEU A 45 -14.33 -1.66 -18.16
N GLU A 46 -13.89 -2.92 -18.22
CA GLU A 46 -14.69 -4.09 -17.85
C GLU A 46 -14.06 -4.84 -16.67
N ARG A 47 -14.87 -5.17 -15.65
CA ARG A 47 -14.42 -5.86 -14.44
C ARG A 47 -15.40 -6.94 -14.01
N VAL A 48 -14.86 -8.12 -13.71
CA VAL A 48 -15.59 -9.24 -13.10
C VAL A 48 -15.64 -9.01 -11.60
N VAL A 49 -16.78 -8.54 -11.11
CA VAL A 49 -17.08 -8.24 -9.70
C VAL A 49 -18.51 -8.69 -9.45
N ARG A 50 -18.77 -9.31 -8.30
CA ARG A 50 -20.12 -9.83 -7.95
C ARG A 50 -20.70 -9.16 -6.71
N GLU A 51 -19.84 -8.52 -5.93
CA GLU A 51 -20.15 -7.80 -4.71
C GLU A 51 -20.95 -6.54 -5.05
N PRO A 52 -22.24 -6.43 -4.64
CA PRO A 52 -23.10 -5.30 -5.01
C PRO A 52 -22.54 -3.94 -4.58
N GLU A 53 -21.96 -3.87 -3.38
CA GLU A 53 -21.37 -2.64 -2.83
C GLU A 53 -20.21 -2.12 -3.70
N ILE A 54 -19.37 -3.02 -4.22
CA ILE A 54 -18.27 -2.65 -5.12
C ILE A 54 -18.81 -2.20 -6.47
N ILE A 55 -19.83 -2.88 -7.01
CA ILE A 55 -20.50 -2.48 -8.26
C ILE A 55 -21.09 -1.08 -8.12
N GLU A 56 -21.74 -0.79 -6.98
CA GLU A 56 -22.30 0.52 -6.67
C GLU A 56 -21.21 1.58 -6.55
N ARG A 57 -20.12 1.32 -5.79
CA ARG A 57 -19.02 2.27 -5.64
C ARG A 57 -18.37 2.63 -6.99
N ILE A 58 -18.09 1.63 -7.83
CA ILE A 58 -17.56 1.86 -9.19
C ILE A 58 -18.55 2.66 -10.04
N SER A 59 -19.86 2.34 -9.96
CA SER A 59 -20.90 3.02 -10.73
C SER A 59 -21.03 4.49 -10.35
N THR A 60 -21.08 4.77 -9.05
CA THR A 60 -21.14 6.12 -8.49
C THR A 60 -19.90 6.92 -8.87
N ALA A 61 -18.70 6.37 -8.66
CA ALA A 61 -17.46 7.06 -9.01
C ALA A 61 -17.39 7.42 -10.51
N ALA A 62 -17.76 6.50 -11.40
CA ALA A 62 -17.79 6.77 -12.84
C ALA A 62 -18.82 7.86 -13.20
N THR A 63 -20.01 7.81 -12.58
CA THR A 63 -21.10 8.75 -12.85
C THR A 63 -20.80 10.15 -12.34
N ASN A 64 -20.18 10.27 -11.16
CA ASN A 64 -19.72 11.55 -10.59
C ASN A 64 -18.70 12.24 -11.50
N LEU A 65 -17.86 11.46 -12.19
CA LEU A 65 -16.91 11.95 -13.19
C LEU A 65 -17.54 12.27 -14.55
N GLY A 66 -18.86 12.15 -14.67
CA GLY A 66 -19.63 12.49 -15.86
C GLY A 66 -19.75 11.38 -16.91
N SER A 67 -19.34 10.15 -16.59
CA SER A 67 -19.62 8.99 -17.45
C SER A 67 -21.12 8.69 -17.48
N HIS A 68 -21.55 8.02 -18.55
CA HIS A 68 -22.86 7.36 -18.57
C HIS A 68 -22.92 6.24 -17.53
N GLN A 69 -24.15 5.91 -17.11
CA GLN A 69 -24.42 4.80 -16.20
C GLN A 69 -23.73 3.52 -16.71
N PRO A 70 -22.88 2.88 -15.90
CA PRO A 70 -22.22 1.66 -16.33
C PRO A 70 -23.21 0.53 -16.58
N LYS A 71 -22.89 -0.35 -17.53
CA LYS A 71 -23.68 -1.54 -17.82
C LYS A 71 -23.33 -2.63 -16.80
N ILE A 72 -24.31 -3.06 -16.03
CA ILE A 72 -24.18 -4.17 -15.08
C ILE A 72 -24.69 -5.44 -15.75
N SER A 73 -23.97 -6.55 -15.55
CA SER A 73 -24.28 -7.87 -16.09
C SER A 73 -23.97 -8.95 -15.06
N PRO A 74 -24.47 -10.19 -15.23
CA PRO A 74 -24.08 -11.31 -14.36
C PRO A 74 -22.56 -11.58 -14.34
N CYS A 75 -21.84 -11.15 -15.38
CA CYS A 75 -20.40 -11.29 -15.49
C CYS A 75 -19.62 -10.13 -14.86
N GLY A 76 -20.29 -9.07 -14.39
CA GLY A 76 -19.68 -7.90 -13.76
C GLY A 76 -20.12 -6.56 -14.35
N ILE A 77 -19.27 -5.54 -14.18
CA ILE A 77 -19.54 -4.15 -14.54
C ILE A 77 -18.72 -3.72 -15.76
N LYS A 78 -19.33 -2.92 -16.65
CA LYS A 78 -18.67 -2.36 -17.83
C LYS A 78 -18.99 -0.87 -18.03
N ILE A 79 -17.95 -0.06 -18.10
CA ILE A 79 -18.01 1.38 -18.35
C ILE A 79 -17.65 1.63 -19.82
N TYR A 80 -18.59 2.19 -20.59
CA TYR A 80 -18.41 2.54 -22.00
C TYR A 80 -18.15 4.03 -22.17
N ASP A 81 -16.97 4.47 -21.72
CA ASP A 81 -16.52 5.85 -21.87
C ASP A 81 -15.05 5.88 -22.28
N THR A 82 -14.81 6.05 -23.58
CA THR A 82 -13.45 6.06 -24.15
C THR A 82 -12.61 7.21 -23.60
N ASN A 83 -13.21 8.36 -23.28
CA ASN A 83 -12.46 9.49 -22.75
C ASN A 83 -12.04 9.22 -21.30
N LEU A 84 -12.97 8.75 -20.46
CA LEU A 84 -12.64 8.38 -19.08
C LEU A 84 -11.53 7.32 -19.05
N VAL A 85 -11.69 6.25 -19.84
CA VAL A 85 -10.72 5.13 -19.88
C VAL A 85 -9.33 5.60 -20.35
N ARG A 86 -9.26 6.50 -21.33
CA ARG A 86 -7.99 7.09 -21.77
C ARG A 86 -7.33 7.93 -20.68
N VAL A 87 -8.11 8.73 -19.94
CA VAL A 87 -7.56 9.53 -18.84
C VAL A 87 -7.12 8.63 -17.69
N LEU A 88 -7.88 7.58 -17.35
CA LEU A 88 -7.46 6.58 -16.37
C LEU A 88 -6.14 5.91 -16.78
N HIS A 89 -5.99 5.55 -18.06
CA HIS A 89 -4.73 5.00 -18.59
C HIS A 89 -3.54 5.97 -18.45
N LEU A 90 -3.74 7.24 -18.83
CA LEU A 90 -2.72 8.28 -18.70
C LEU A 90 -2.37 8.56 -17.23
N GLY A 91 -3.37 8.63 -16.36
CA GLY A 91 -3.18 8.83 -14.93
C GLY A 91 -2.46 7.66 -14.30
N CYS A 92 -2.72 6.44 -14.76
CA CYS A 92 -2.08 5.24 -14.25
C CYS A 92 -0.59 5.12 -14.62
N TYR A 93 -0.23 5.37 -15.89
CA TYR A 93 1.11 5.01 -16.40
C TYR A 93 2.01 6.19 -16.77
N ARG A 94 1.48 7.43 -16.79
CA ARG A 94 2.27 8.61 -17.21
C ARG A 94 2.24 9.75 -16.20
N TYR A 95 1.12 9.95 -15.52
CA TYR A 95 0.90 11.09 -14.62
C TYR A 95 0.38 10.66 -13.25
N PHE A 96 0.86 9.53 -12.73
CA PHE A 96 0.36 8.94 -11.49
C PHE A 96 0.43 9.90 -10.31
N ASP A 97 1.62 10.43 -10.02
CA ASP A 97 1.84 11.36 -8.91
C ASP A 97 1.09 12.69 -9.07
N TYR A 98 0.66 13.03 -10.29
CA TYR A 98 -0.19 14.20 -10.52
C TYR A 98 -1.63 13.95 -10.09
N PHE A 99 -2.18 12.77 -10.37
CA PHE A 99 -3.58 12.40 -10.09
C PHE A 99 -3.79 11.75 -8.72
N VAL A 100 -2.77 11.11 -8.17
CA VAL A 100 -2.76 10.46 -6.86
C VAL A 100 -1.61 11.06 -6.04
N SER A 101 -1.89 12.19 -5.39
CA SER A 101 -0.85 13.02 -4.75
C SER A 101 -1.07 13.21 -3.25
N GLU A 102 -2.32 13.15 -2.81
CA GLU A 102 -2.74 13.30 -1.40
C GLU A 102 -2.96 11.92 -0.77
N ASP A 103 -2.76 11.81 0.55
CA ASP A 103 -2.92 10.53 1.26
C ASP A 103 -4.34 9.96 1.16
N SER A 104 -5.36 10.83 1.14
CA SER A 104 -6.74 10.42 0.88
C SER A 104 -6.91 9.78 -0.51
N GLU A 105 -6.33 10.39 -1.55
CA GLU A 105 -6.34 9.86 -2.92
C GLU A 105 -5.60 8.51 -3.00
N ARG A 106 -4.47 8.37 -2.28
CA ARG A 106 -3.73 7.10 -2.19
C ARG A 106 -4.56 6.00 -1.54
N VAL A 107 -5.32 6.33 -0.49
CA VAL A 107 -6.25 5.38 0.15
C VAL A 107 -7.35 4.95 -0.83
N ASP A 108 -8.00 5.88 -1.51
CA ASP A 108 -9.05 5.54 -2.50
C ASP A 108 -8.49 4.70 -3.65
N PHE A 109 -7.31 5.05 -4.18
CA PHE A 109 -6.62 4.21 -5.16
C PHE A 109 -6.36 2.80 -4.62
N GLY A 110 -5.85 2.68 -3.40
CA GLY A 110 -5.57 1.40 -2.76
C GLY A 110 -6.84 0.56 -2.60
N GLN A 111 -7.94 1.18 -2.17
CA GLN A 111 -9.23 0.54 -2.03
C GLN A 111 -9.76 0.05 -3.39
N GLY A 112 -9.70 0.89 -4.44
CA GLY A 112 -10.10 0.50 -5.79
C GLY A 112 -9.33 -0.70 -6.33
N PHE A 113 -8.03 -0.78 -6.03
CA PHE A 113 -7.21 -1.93 -6.40
C PHE A 113 -7.63 -3.21 -5.62
N VAL A 114 -7.88 -3.09 -4.32
CA VAL A 114 -8.23 -4.20 -3.42
C VAL A 114 -9.63 -4.74 -3.72
N ASP A 115 -10.58 -3.86 -4.00
CA ASP A 115 -11.97 -4.20 -4.32
C ASP A 115 -12.06 -5.17 -5.49
N ILE A 116 -11.28 -4.94 -6.55
CA ILE A 116 -11.32 -5.78 -7.75
C ILE A 116 -10.18 -6.83 -7.81
N SER A 117 -9.38 -6.92 -6.75
CA SER A 117 -8.37 -7.96 -6.57
C SER A 117 -8.93 -9.19 -5.86
N SER A 118 -8.58 -10.41 -6.30
CA SER A 118 -8.81 -11.59 -5.46
C SER A 118 -7.89 -11.53 -4.24
N ALA A 119 -8.44 -11.08 -3.12
CA ALA A 119 -7.76 -10.96 -1.83
C ALA A 119 -8.19 -12.12 -0.93
N LYS A 120 -7.24 -12.97 -0.55
CA LYS A 120 -7.47 -14.03 0.44
C LYS A 120 -6.74 -13.68 1.73
N VAL A 121 -7.46 -13.75 2.86
CA VAL A 121 -6.83 -13.78 4.18
C VAL A 121 -6.46 -15.23 4.49
N LEU A 122 -5.18 -15.51 4.62
CA LEU A 122 -4.65 -16.85 4.90
C LEU A 122 -3.79 -16.85 6.17
N PRO A 123 -3.88 -17.90 7.00
CA PRO A 123 -2.90 -18.13 8.05
C PRO A 123 -1.53 -18.45 7.43
N GLU A 124 -0.48 -17.85 7.99
CA GLU A 124 0.92 -18.12 7.69
C GLU A 124 1.63 -18.48 9.00
N GLY A 125 1.63 -19.78 9.34
CA GLY A 125 2.11 -20.24 10.64
C GLY A 125 1.29 -19.65 11.79
N ALA A 126 1.94 -18.92 12.70
CA ALA A 126 1.28 -18.23 13.82
C ALA A 126 0.74 -16.82 13.46
N THR A 127 0.78 -16.43 12.17
CA THR A 127 0.40 -15.08 11.72
C THR A 127 -0.72 -15.12 10.68
N MET A 128 -1.34 -13.96 10.42
CA MET A 128 -2.26 -13.79 9.28
C MET A 128 -1.64 -12.92 8.20
N SER A 129 -2.13 -13.05 6.96
CA SER A 129 -1.76 -12.18 5.85
C SER A 129 -2.90 -12.01 4.85
N TYR A 130 -3.01 -10.81 4.25
CA TYR A 130 -3.71 -10.65 2.98
C TYR A 130 -2.78 -11.05 1.84
N LYS A 131 -3.30 -11.82 0.88
CA LYS A 131 -2.61 -12.13 -0.38
C LYS A 131 -3.41 -11.62 -1.55
N PHE A 132 -2.80 -10.71 -2.32
CA PHE A 132 -3.35 -10.15 -3.55
C PHE A 132 -2.60 -10.74 -4.73
N MET A 133 -3.27 -11.53 -5.56
CA MET A 133 -2.67 -12.05 -6.79
C MET A 133 -2.50 -10.91 -7.81
N CYS A 134 -1.27 -10.62 -8.21
CA CYS A 134 -0.91 -9.63 -9.20
C CYS A 134 0.27 -10.13 -10.04
N THR A 135 -0.01 -10.65 -11.23
CA THR A 135 0.98 -11.26 -12.13
C THR A 135 1.75 -10.23 -12.95
N ASN A 136 1.20 -9.04 -13.15
CA ASN A 136 1.85 -7.98 -13.89
C ASN A 136 2.84 -7.22 -13.00
N GLU A 137 4.10 -7.15 -13.41
CA GLU A 137 5.13 -6.50 -12.61
C GLU A 137 4.91 -5.00 -12.43
N VAL A 138 4.46 -4.29 -13.47
CA VAL A 138 4.24 -2.84 -13.42
C VAL A 138 3.12 -2.51 -12.44
N ASP A 139 1.98 -3.22 -12.54
CA ASP A 139 0.85 -3.00 -11.62
C ASP A 139 1.24 -3.29 -10.17
N ARG A 140 2.04 -4.35 -9.99
CA ARG A 140 2.55 -4.74 -8.69
C ARG A 140 3.48 -3.69 -8.09
N LYS A 141 4.37 -3.09 -8.89
CA LYS A 141 5.26 -2.00 -8.45
C LYS A 141 4.47 -0.76 -8.04
N ILE A 142 3.49 -0.33 -8.85
CA ILE A 142 2.65 0.83 -8.53
C ILE A 142 1.87 0.59 -7.23
N PHE A 143 1.22 -0.57 -7.09
CA PHE A 143 0.46 -0.88 -5.88
C PHE A 143 1.34 -0.99 -4.63
N LEU A 144 2.51 -1.62 -4.74
CA LEU A 144 3.48 -1.69 -3.65
C LEU A 144 4.02 -0.32 -3.24
N ASN A 145 4.26 0.57 -4.20
CA ASN A 145 4.70 1.94 -3.90
C ASN A 145 3.63 2.69 -3.11
N ILE A 146 2.35 2.57 -3.49
CA ILE A 146 1.26 3.18 -2.71
C ILE A 146 1.15 2.59 -1.31
N LEU A 147 1.24 1.26 -1.16
CA LEU A 147 1.22 0.65 0.17
C LEU A 147 2.38 1.18 1.03
N LEU A 148 3.57 1.32 0.46
CA LEU A 148 4.73 1.90 1.14
C LEU A 148 4.47 3.34 1.59
N GLU A 149 3.94 4.19 0.71
CA GLU A 149 3.60 5.59 1.01
C GLU A 149 2.50 5.70 2.10
N LEU A 150 1.61 4.72 2.19
CA LEU A 150 0.59 4.63 3.25
C LEU A 150 1.11 4.04 4.57
N GLY A 151 2.40 3.69 4.64
CA GLY A 151 3.04 3.09 5.82
C GLY A 151 2.77 1.59 5.98
N ILE A 152 2.44 0.89 4.89
CA ILE A 152 2.20 -0.56 4.87
C ILE A 152 3.36 -1.24 4.14
N TYR A 153 4.23 -1.91 4.91
CA TYR A 153 5.43 -2.56 4.39
C TYR A 153 5.11 -3.97 3.88
N ALA A 154 4.39 -4.02 2.75
CA ALA A 154 4.04 -5.26 2.09
C ALA A 154 5.26 -5.97 1.50
N ARG A 155 5.20 -7.31 1.41
CA ARG A 155 6.28 -8.12 0.82
C ARG A 155 5.82 -8.79 -0.46
N LEU A 156 6.80 -9.11 -1.30
CA LEU A 156 6.59 -9.92 -2.49
C LEU A 156 6.78 -11.41 -2.19
N GLN A 157 5.83 -12.20 -2.67
CA GLN A 157 5.94 -13.65 -2.71
C GLN A 157 5.47 -14.13 -4.09
N HIS A 158 6.42 -14.37 -5.01
CA HIS A 158 6.12 -14.75 -6.40
C HIS A 158 5.16 -13.74 -7.05
N SER A 159 4.00 -14.19 -7.52
CA SER A 159 2.94 -13.36 -8.14
C SER A 159 1.96 -12.76 -7.13
N PHE A 160 2.32 -12.72 -5.83
CA PHE A 160 1.47 -12.17 -4.78
C PHE A 160 2.13 -10.95 -4.12
N VAL A 161 1.30 -9.93 -3.90
CA VAL A 161 1.56 -8.89 -2.90
C VAL A 161 0.98 -9.40 -1.58
N VAL A 162 1.81 -9.46 -0.55
CA VAL A 162 1.45 -10.01 0.75
C VAL A 162 1.55 -8.93 1.81
N VAL A 163 0.43 -8.59 2.45
CA VAL A 163 0.38 -7.72 3.62
C VAL A 163 0.28 -8.61 4.84
N GLY A 164 1.31 -8.63 5.67
CA GLY A 164 1.37 -9.44 6.88
C GLY A 164 2.18 -8.75 7.98
N GLY A 165 2.11 -9.32 9.18
CA GLY A 165 2.63 -8.69 10.40
C GLY A 165 1.60 -7.76 11.05
N VAL A 166 1.55 -7.77 12.37
CA VAL A 166 0.50 -7.09 13.17
C VAL A 166 0.39 -5.61 12.81
N SER A 167 1.50 -4.86 12.78
CA SER A 167 1.49 -3.42 12.49
C SER A 167 0.99 -3.08 11.08
N ASN A 168 1.42 -3.84 10.07
CA ASN A 168 0.97 -3.66 8.69
C ASN A 168 -0.52 -3.99 8.54
N LEU A 169 -0.99 -5.07 9.18
CA LEU A 169 -2.40 -5.46 9.14
C LEU A 169 -3.29 -4.45 9.87
N ALA A 170 -2.83 -3.95 11.03
CA ALA A 170 -3.51 -2.88 11.76
C ALA A 170 -3.62 -1.61 10.92
N ARG A 171 -2.53 -1.18 10.28
CA ARG A 171 -2.52 -0.02 9.39
C ARG A 171 -3.44 -0.23 8.18
N PHE A 172 -3.36 -1.38 7.53
CA PHE A 172 -4.20 -1.74 6.38
C PHE A 172 -5.70 -1.71 6.73
N SER A 173 -6.07 -2.26 7.89
CA SER A 173 -7.46 -2.28 8.35
C SER A 173 -7.95 -0.90 8.81
N ALA A 174 -7.10 -0.12 9.48
CA ALA A 174 -7.41 1.24 9.92
C ALA A 174 -7.63 2.21 8.74
N LEU A 175 -6.93 2.00 7.62
CA LEU A 175 -7.15 2.74 6.37
C LEU A 175 -8.38 2.27 5.59
N ASN A 176 -9.12 1.27 6.10
CA ASN A 176 -10.33 0.72 5.47
C ASN A 176 -10.16 0.25 4.02
N LEU A 177 -8.96 -0.19 3.65
CA LEU A 177 -8.67 -0.67 2.29
C LEU A 177 -9.44 -1.95 1.91
N ASP A 178 -9.98 -2.66 2.91
CA ASP A 178 -10.80 -3.87 2.76
C ASP A 178 -12.28 -3.68 3.12
N ALA A 179 -12.80 -2.44 3.09
CA ALA A 179 -14.15 -2.12 3.57
C ALA A 179 -15.24 -3.05 3.00
N HIS A 180 -15.17 -3.40 1.71
CA HIS A 180 -16.15 -4.26 1.03
C HIS A 180 -15.84 -5.77 1.13
N ARG A 181 -15.03 -6.18 2.11
CA ARG A 181 -14.67 -7.58 2.37
C ARG A 181 -14.92 -7.94 3.85
N PRO A 182 -16.18 -7.98 4.29
CA PRO A 182 -16.53 -8.15 5.70
C PRO A 182 -15.89 -9.39 6.35
N ASP A 183 -15.93 -10.54 5.67
CA ASP A 183 -15.34 -11.79 6.17
C ASP A 183 -13.83 -11.71 6.43
N ASN A 184 -13.11 -11.04 5.51
CA ASN A 184 -11.67 -10.85 5.66
C ASN A 184 -11.38 -9.89 6.82
N ARG A 185 -12.16 -8.81 6.91
CA ARG A 185 -12.04 -7.80 7.94
C ARG A 185 -12.30 -8.38 9.33
N GLU A 186 -13.35 -9.18 9.49
CA GLU A 186 -13.66 -9.88 10.74
C GLU A 186 -12.50 -10.76 11.20
N ARG A 187 -11.94 -11.58 10.30
CA ARG A 187 -10.79 -12.45 10.61
C ARG A 187 -9.57 -11.65 11.07
N ILE A 188 -9.27 -10.54 10.39
CA ILE A 188 -8.13 -9.70 10.75
C ILE A 188 -8.38 -8.96 12.06
N GLN A 189 -9.57 -8.42 12.30
CA GLN A 189 -9.91 -7.77 13.56
C GLN A 189 -9.80 -8.74 14.75
N ALA A 190 -10.30 -9.97 14.60
CA ALA A 190 -10.13 -11.02 15.60
C ALA A 190 -8.64 -11.34 15.87
N TYR A 191 -7.81 -11.40 14.82
CA TYR A 191 -6.37 -11.58 14.96
C TYR A 191 -5.70 -10.40 15.67
N LEU A 192 -6.02 -9.16 15.30
CA LEU A 192 -5.44 -7.95 15.88
C LEU A 192 -5.82 -7.79 17.36
N HIS A 193 -7.06 -8.11 17.75
CA HIS A 193 -7.50 -8.08 19.15
C HIS A 193 -6.69 -9.03 20.03
N LYS A 194 -6.28 -10.19 19.49
CA LYS A 194 -5.44 -11.17 20.19
C LYS A 194 -3.98 -10.73 20.34
N HIS A 195 -3.51 -9.82 19.49
CA HIS A 195 -2.11 -9.39 19.40
C HIS A 195 -1.97 -7.89 19.66
N SER A 196 -2.49 -7.46 20.82
CA SER A 196 -2.62 -6.06 21.27
C SER A 196 -1.30 -5.39 21.64
N SER A 197 -0.21 -6.15 21.84
CA SER A 197 1.13 -5.58 22.02
C SER A 197 1.78 -5.37 20.64
N PRO A 198 2.07 -4.11 20.24
CA PRO A 198 2.70 -3.87 18.96
C PRO A 198 4.08 -4.53 18.95
N PRO A 199 4.41 -5.40 17.97
CA PRO A 199 5.78 -5.81 17.79
C PRO A 199 6.64 -4.56 17.53
N PRO A 200 7.93 -4.55 17.94
CA PRO A 200 8.82 -3.40 17.76
C PRO A 200 8.71 -2.89 16.33
N ASN A 201 8.42 -1.60 16.20
CA ASN A 201 8.07 -1.04 14.91
C ASN A 201 9.37 -0.77 14.10
N LEU A 202 9.21 -0.70 12.78
CA LEU A 202 10.32 -0.48 11.85
C LEU A 202 11.09 0.83 12.17
N GLU A 203 10.36 1.86 12.63
CA GLU A 203 10.89 3.19 12.95
C GLU A 203 11.75 3.15 14.22
N ASP A 204 11.37 2.37 15.22
CA ASP A 204 12.14 2.15 16.46
C ASP A 204 13.53 1.60 16.13
N TYR A 205 13.60 0.58 15.26
CA TYR A 205 14.88 0.05 14.79
C TYR A 205 15.74 1.13 14.14
N TYR A 206 15.17 1.96 13.25
CA TYR A 206 15.93 3.03 12.59
C TYR A 206 16.27 4.20 13.54
N ASN A 207 15.43 4.50 14.53
CA ASN A 207 15.71 5.47 15.59
C ASN A 207 16.90 5.03 16.45
N ILE A 208 16.92 3.76 16.87
CA ILE A 208 18.05 3.17 17.59
C ILE A 208 19.29 3.20 16.73
N ARG A 209 19.17 2.83 15.45
CA ARG A 209 20.29 2.87 14.51
C ARG A 209 20.93 4.24 14.44
N ARG A 210 20.13 5.31 14.36
CA ARG A 210 20.62 6.68 14.39
C ARG A 210 21.29 7.02 15.72
N ARG A 211 20.64 6.74 16.85
CA ARG A 211 21.17 7.04 18.19
C ARG A 211 22.50 6.31 18.46
N VAL A 212 22.57 5.02 18.14
CA VAL A 212 23.77 4.19 18.30
C VAL A 212 24.91 4.70 17.42
N LYS A 213 24.63 5.01 16.15
CA LYS A 213 25.63 5.57 15.24
C LYS A 213 26.21 6.88 15.78
N HIS A 214 25.35 7.78 16.23
CA HIS A 214 25.77 9.04 16.85
C HIS A 214 26.65 8.82 18.09
N LEU A 215 26.23 7.94 19.02
CA LEU A 215 27.00 7.63 20.23
C LEU A 215 28.39 7.05 19.92
N VAL A 216 28.48 6.21 18.88
CA VAL A 216 29.76 5.67 18.39
C VAL A 216 30.65 6.76 17.81
N GLU A 217 30.10 7.69 17.03
CA GLU A 217 30.84 8.82 16.44
C GLU A 217 31.45 9.74 17.51
N ILE A 218 30.71 10.00 18.60
CA ILE A 218 31.19 10.81 19.72
C ILE A 218 31.97 10.02 20.78
N LYS A 219 32.23 8.72 20.56
CA LYS A 219 32.91 7.80 21.50
C LYS A 219 32.27 7.75 22.90
N SER A 220 30.96 7.94 22.99
CA SER A 220 30.22 7.84 24.25
C SER A 220 29.91 6.38 24.59
N GLU A 221 29.84 6.07 25.89
CA GLU A 221 29.31 4.78 26.34
C GLU A 221 27.81 4.66 26.00
N ILE A 222 27.41 3.48 25.51
CA ILE A 222 26.01 3.15 25.22
C ILE A 222 25.45 2.38 26.41
N ASN A 223 24.49 2.97 27.13
CA ASN A 223 23.74 2.25 28.17
C ASN A 223 22.63 1.41 27.51
N PHE A 224 22.95 0.15 27.22
CA PHE A 224 22.02 -0.80 26.61
C PHE A 224 20.81 -1.12 27.49
N GLU A 225 20.92 -1.02 28.81
CA GLU A 225 19.82 -1.34 29.72
C GLU A 225 18.70 -0.30 29.60
N THR A 226 19.06 0.98 29.65
CA THR A 226 18.10 2.09 29.51
C THR A 226 17.42 2.09 28.16
N ILE A 227 18.18 1.93 27.07
CA ILE A 227 17.62 1.91 25.71
C ILE A 227 16.70 0.70 25.53
N ALA A 228 17.07 -0.48 26.04
CA ALA A 228 16.24 -1.67 25.94
C ALA A 228 14.90 -1.50 26.69
N GLN A 229 14.92 -0.85 27.85
CA GLN A 229 13.72 -0.51 28.61
C GLN A 229 12.84 0.51 27.89
N GLU A 230 13.40 1.59 27.33
CA GLU A 230 12.66 2.61 26.57
C GLU A 230 11.88 2.03 25.38
N LEU A 231 12.40 0.95 24.80
CA LEU A 231 11.84 0.30 23.61
C LEU A 231 11.00 -0.93 23.94
N GLU A 232 10.89 -1.28 25.22
CA GLU A 232 10.24 -2.50 25.67
C GLU A 232 10.78 -3.77 24.98
N ILE A 233 12.09 -3.82 24.69
CA ILE A 233 12.76 -4.99 24.10
C ILE A 233 13.79 -5.59 25.05
N GLY A 234 14.10 -6.88 24.86
CA GLY A 234 15.18 -7.52 25.59
C GLY A 234 16.56 -6.90 25.26
N ARG A 235 17.41 -6.74 26.26
CA ARG A 235 18.79 -6.25 26.11
C ARG A 235 19.61 -7.04 25.06
N SER A 236 19.39 -8.35 24.99
CA SER A 236 20.03 -9.22 23.99
C SER A 236 19.64 -8.85 22.55
N THR A 237 18.36 -8.53 22.32
CA THR A 237 17.84 -8.07 21.03
C THR A 237 18.45 -6.73 20.64
N LEU A 238 18.49 -5.77 21.57
CA LEU A 238 19.13 -4.48 21.32
C LEU A 238 20.62 -4.64 20.99
N TRP A 239 21.34 -5.48 21.74
CA TRP A 239 22.76 -5.73 21.51
C TRP A 239 23.02 -6.33 20.12
N GLN A 240 22.15 -7.23 19.65
CA GLN A 240 22.20 -7.74 18.28
C GLN A 240 22.01 -6.63 17.25
N TRP A 241 21.01 -5.76 17.44
CA TRP A 241 20.77 -4.65 16.52
C TRP A 241 21.95 -3.68 16.47
N VAL A 242 22.53 -3.33 17.62
CA VAL A 242 23.72 -2.48 17.71
C VAL A 242 24.92 -3.11 17.02
N LYS A 243 25.13 -4.41 17.19
CA LYS A 243 26.23 -5.11 16.52
C LYS A 243 26.11 -5.04 14.99
N ASP A 244 24.90 -5.17 14.45
CA ASP A 244 24.63 -4.99 13.01
C ASP A 244 25.02 -3.59 12.52
N ILE A 245 24.90 -2.58 13.37
CA ILE A 245 25.18 -1.17 13.05
C ILE A 245 26.68 -0.86 13.11
N VAL A 246 27.38 -1.39 14.11
CA VAL A 246 28.80 -1.09 14.38
C VAL A 246 29.75 -1.93 13.52
N ASP A 247 29.41 -3.18 13.22
CA ASP A 247 30.25 -4.08 12.40
C ASP A 247 29.42 -4.77 11.30
N PRO A 248 29.02 -4.03 10.24
CA PRO A 248 28.21 -4.59 9.15
C PRO A 248 28.93 -5.69 8.36
N LYS A 249 30.26 -5.81 8.45
CA LYS A 249 31.05 -6.81 7.71
C LYS A 249 31.05 -8.20 8.37
N LYS A 250 30.75 -8.30 9.67
CA LYS A 250 30.63 -9.58 10.40
C LYS A 250 29.19 -10.02 10.65
N CYS A 251 28.23 -9.28 10.12
CA CYS A 251 26.82 -9.52 10.35
C CYS A 251 26.35 -10.72 9.52
N SER A 252 26.00 -11.83 10.18
CA SER A 252 25.28 -12.92 9.52
C SER A 252 23.85 -12.46 9.25
N LEU A 253 23.29 -12.84 8.10
CA LEU A 253 21.92 -12.53 7.61
C LEU A 253 20.76 -12.86 8.60
N GLY A 254 21.05 -13.36 9.80
CA GLY A 254 20.09 -13.77 10.83
C GLY A 254 19.83 -12.78 11.97
N GLN A 255 20.53 -11.63 12.05
CA GLN A 255 20.43 -10.74 13.23
C GLN A 255 19.46 -9.56 13.07
N LYS A 256 19.16 -9.17 11.83
CA LYS A 256 18.24 -8.09 11.52
C LYS A 256 16.78 -8.52 11.63
N PRO A 257 15.88 -7.71 12.24
CA PRO A 257 14.47 -8.07 12.32
C PRO A 257 13.88 -8.32 10.93
N ARG A 258 13.08 -9.39 10.80
CA ARG A 258 12.47 -9.79 9.52
C ARG A 258 11.67 -8.64 8.87
N GLY A 259 11.04 -7.78 9.67
CA GLY A 259 10.33 -6.59 9.21
C GLY A 259 11.24 -5.61 8.49
N VAL A 260 12.44 -5.35 9.04
CA VAL A 260 13.43 -4.44 8.44
C VAL A 260 14.01 -5.03 7.16
N CYS A 261 14.34 -6.32 7.16
CA CYS A 261 14.78 -7.00 5.93
C CYS A 261 13.70 -6.95 4.83
N SER A 262 12.42 -7.08 5.20
CA SER A 262 11.31 -7.04 4.24
C SER A 262 11.14 -5.64 3.67
N TYR A 263 11.24 -4.61 4.51
CA TYR A 263 11.16 -3.21 4.09
C TYR A 263 12.34 -2.78 3.20
N GLU A 264 13.57 -3.14 3.55
CA GLU A 264 14.73 -2.78 2.72
C GLU A 264 14.67 -3.47 1.35
N ARG A 265 14.32 -4.76 1.31
CA ARG A 265 14.08 -5.45 0.04
C ARG A 265 12.96 -4.83 -0.78
N LEU A 266 11.93 -4.29 -0.12
CA LEU A 266 10.85 -3.56 -0.79
C LEU A 266 11.38 -2.26 -1.42
N CYS A 267 12.16 -1.48 -0.67
CA CYS A 267 12.78 -0.25 -1.17
C CYS A 267 13.70 -0.55 -2.37
N ASP A 268 14.56 -1.55 -2.25
CA ASP A 268 15.46 -2.01 -3.32
C ASP A 268 14.67 -2.45 -4.56
N TYR A 269 13.59 -3.22 -4.37
CA TYR A 269 12.74 -3.69 -5.46
C TYR A 269 12.03 -2.55 -6.20
N LEU A 270 11.59 -1.54 -5.47
CA LEU A 270 10.92 -0.36 -6.03
C LEU A 270 11.91 0.68 -6.59
N GLY A 271 13.19 0.58 -6.24
CA GLY A 271 14.21 1.57 -6.61
C GLY A 271 14.00 2.92 -5.90
N VAL A 272 13.38 2.90 -4.70
CA VAL A 272 13.10 4.10 -3.91
C VAL A 272 14.08 4.22 -2.74
N PRO A 273 14.42 5.45 -2.30
CA PRO A 273 15.32 5.62 -1.17
C PRO A 273 14.71 5.05 0.10
N ASN A 274 15.54 4.43 0.93
CA ASN A 274 15.17 4.05 2.28
C ASN A 274 15.08 5.30 3.16
N VAL A 275 13.89 5.90 3.22
CA VAL A 275 13.64 7.15 3.96
C VAL A 275 13.81 7.00 5.46
N LEU A 276 13.68 5.79 6.02
CA LEU A 276 13.88 5.57 7.45
C LEU A 276 15.36 5.42 7.81
N ALA A 277 16.18 4.94 6.86
CA ALA A 277 17.63 4.97 6.96
C ALA A 277 18.20 6.38 6.71
N ALA A 278 17.41 7.30 6.14
CA ALA A 278 17.86 8.66 5.93
C ALA A 278 18.19 9.31 7.27
N GLU A 279 19.41 9.84 7.35
CA GLU A 279 19.88 10.68 8.44
C GLU A 279 19.18 12.02 8.32
N ARG A 280 17.93 12.14 8.78
CA ARG A 280 17.43 13.47 9.12
C ARG A 280 18.32 13.96 10.24
N ALA A 281 19.05 15.04 9.97
CA ALA A 281 19.78 15.78 10.99
C ALA A 281 18.83 15.97 12.17
N VAL A 282 19.20 15.41 13.31
CA VAL A 282 18.58 15.76 14.58
C VAL A 282 18.84 17.26 14.71
N ALA A 283 17.79 18.07 14.56
CA ALA A 283 17.81 19.47 14.93
C ALA A 283 17.66 19.56 16.45
#